data_AF-A0A7H4M2G9-F1
#
_entry.id   AF-A0A7H4M2G9-F1
#
_cell.length_a   1.000
_cell.length_b   1.000
_cell.length_c   1.000
_cell.angle_alpha   90.00
_cell.angle_beta   90.00
_cell.angle_gamma   90.00
#
_symmetry.space_group_name_H-M   'P 1'
#
loop_
_entity.id
_entity.type
_entity.pdbx_description
1 polymer ?
#
loop_
_entity_poly.entity_id
_entity_poly.type
_entity_poly.pdbx_seq_one_letter_code
_entity_poly.pdbx_strand_id
1 'polypeptide(L)'
;MEKFKPLDQLMRYVQDQRGKSGIIYCNSRSKVEDTAARLQSRGISAAAYHAGLENHIRADVQEKFQRDDLQIVVATVAFGMGINKPNVRFVVHFDNPPQY
;
A
#
# COMPACT_ATOMS: atom_id res chain seq x y z
N MET A 1 12.72 -1.95 -27.48
CA MET A 1 12.03 -1.19 -26.41
C MET A 1 11.72 -2.16 -25.28
N GLU A 2 12.48 -2.11 -24.19
CA GLU A 2 12.18 -2.92 -23.01
C GLU A 2 10.77 -2.61 -22.51
N LYS A 3 9.95 -3.65 -22.34
CA LYS A 3 8.65 -3.52 -21.69
C LYS A 3 8.92 -3.13 -20.24
N PHE A 4 8.80 -1.83 -19.92
CA PHE A 4 8.75 -1.37 -18.53
C PHE A 4 7.67 -2.20 -17.81
N LYS A 5 8.05 -2.88 -16.73
CA LYS A 5 7.13 -3.61 -15.85
C LYS A 5 7.02 -2.84 -14.54
N PRO A 6 6.07 -1.88 -14.42
CA PRO A 6 5.95 -1.01 -13.25
C PRO A 6 5.87 -1.78 -11.93
N LEU A 7 5.18 -2.92 -11.96
CA LEU A 7 5.05 -3.77 -10.79
C LEU A 7 6.40 -4.34 -10.32
N ASP A 8 7.26 -4.80 -11.24
CA ASP A 8 8.57 -5.35 -10.85
C ASP A 8 9.46 -4.26 -10.22
N GLN A 9 9.35 -3.02 -10.70
CA GLN A 9 10.02 -1.87 -10.11
C GLN A 9 9.48 -1.54 -8.72
N LEU A 10 8.16 -1.56 -8.53
CA LEU A 10 7.54 -1.39 -7.23
C LEU A 10 8.03 -2.45 -6.24
N MET A 11 8.04 -3.72 -6.66
CA MET A 11 8.49 -4.82 -5.80
C MET A 11 9.96 -4.67 -5.42
N ARG A 12 10.83 -4.32 -6.36
CA ARG A 12 12.25 -4.06 -6.10
C ARG A 12 12.42 -2.90 -5.12
N TYR A 13 11.72 -1.79 -5.35
CA TYR A 13 11.74 -0.64 -4.46
C TYR A 13 11.33 -1.02 -3.03
N VAL A 14 10.25 -1.78 -2.87
CA VAL A 14 9.77 -2.24 -1.56
C VAL A 14 10.80 -3.14 -0.86
N GLN A 15 11.45 -4.04 -1.60
CA GLN A 15 12.53 -4.87 -1.05
C GLN A 15 13.71 -4.01 -0.56
N ASP A 16 14.07 -2.97 -1.31
CA ASP A 16 15.13 -2.04 -0.94
C ASP A 16 14.79 -1.21 0.32
N GLN A 17 13.50 -1.12 0.70
CA GLN A 17 13.08 -0.48 1.96
C GLN A 17 13.40 -1.32 3.20
N ARG A 18 13.83 -2.58 3.05
CA ARG A 18 14.30 -3.45 4.15
C ARG A 18 13.38 -3.48 5.38
N GLY A 19 12.08 -3.69 5.15
CA GLY A 19 11.09 -3.83 6.24
C GLY A 19 10.55 -2.51 6.81
N LYS A 20 10.91 -1.35 6.25
CA LYS A 20 10.34 -0.07 6.70
C LYS A 20 8.84 0.01 6.43
N SER A 21 8.14 0.73 7.30
CA SER A 21 6.71 1.00 7.15
C SER A 21 6.43 1.97 6.00
N GLY A 22 5.41 1.72 5.19
CA GLY A 22 5.08 2.60 4.08
C GLY A 22 3.66 2.45 3.53
N ILE A 23 3.29 3.40 2.67
CA ILE A 23 1.98 3.46 2.03
C ILE A 23 2.16 3.42 0.52
N ILE A 24 1.34 2.64 -0.18
CA ILE A 24 1.34 2.58 -1.64
C ILE A 24 -0.05 2.99 -2.13
N TYR A 25 -0.14 4.12 -2.83
CA TYR A 25 -1.38 4.59 -3.43
C TYR A 25 -1.59 4.06 -4.84
N CYS A 26 -2.78 3.53 -5.10
CA CYS A 26 -3.27 3.15 -6.42
C CYS A 26 -4.60 3.86 -6.73
N ASN A 27 -4.94 3.96 -8.01
CA ASN A 27 -6.12 4.72 -8.48
C ASN A 27 -7.44 3.91 -8.46
N SER A 28 -7.39 2.60 -8.25
CA SER A 28 -8.57 1.71 -8.33
C SER A 28 -8.53 0.62 -7.28
N ARG A 29 -9.72 0.13 -6.89
CA ARG A 29 -9.88 -0.92 -5.87
C ARG A 29 -9.23 -2.24 -6.30
N SER A 30 -9.46 -2.66 -7.54
CA SER A 30 -8.85 -3.87 -8.10
C SER A 30 -7.32 -3.83 -8.02
N LYS A 31 -6.71 -2.69 -8.37
CA LYS A 31 -5.25 -2.55 -8.35
C LYS A 31 -4.68 -2.53 -6.93
N VAL A 32 -5.43 -1.98 -5.97
CA VAL A 32 -5.08 -2.07 -4.54
C VAL A 32 -5.03 -3.53 -4.10
N GLU A 33 -6.10 -4.30 -4.38
CA GLU A 33 -6.20 -5.72 -4.01
C GLU A 33 -5.09 -6.55 -4.68
N ASP A 34 -4.93 -6.39 -6.00
CA ASP A 34 -3.91 -7.10 -6.77
C ASP A 34 -2.49 -6.80 -6.27
N THR A 35 -2.19 -5.54 -5.94
CA THR A 35 -0.86 -5.15 -5.46
C THR A 35 -0.60 -5.69 -4.05
N ALA A 36 -1.60 -5.62 -3.16
CA ALA A 36 -1.50 -6.19 -1.82
C ALA A 36 -1.27 -7.71 -1.87
N ALA A 37 -2.05 -8.44 -2.66
CA ALA A 37 -1.90 -9.89 -2.84
C ALA A 37 -0.51 -10.27 -3.38
N ARG A 38 0.05 -9.48 -4.31
CA ARG A 38 1.39 -9.72 -4.84
C ARG A 38 2.50 -9.45 -3.82
N LEU A 39 2.36 -8.43 -2.98
CA LEU A 39 3.30 -8.20 -1.87
C LEU A 39 3.25 -9.37 -0.87
N GLN A 40 2.05 -9.80 -0.49
CA GLN A 40 1.82 -10.95 0.39
C GLN A 40 2.43 -12.23 -0.19
N SER A 41 2.29 -12.48 -1.49
CA SER A 41 2.89 -13.65 -2.16
C SER A 41 4.41 -13.70 -2.08
N ARG A 42 5.06 -12.57 -1.77
CA ARG A 42 6.52 -12.45 -1.57
C ARG A 42 6.90 -12.38 -0.09
N GLY A 43 5.98 -12.69 0.83
CA GLY A 43 6.20 -12.68 2.27
C GLY A 43 6.23 -11.29 2.90
N ILE A 44 5.76 -10.25 2.20
CA ILE A 44 5.70 -8.89 2.74
C ILE A 44 4.38 -8.71 3.49
N SER A 45 4.46 -8.22 4.74
CA SER A 45 3.28 -7.91 5.56
C SER A 45 2.56 -6.68 4.97
N ALA A 46 1.57 -6.93 4.10
CA ALA A 46 0.83 -5.90 3.40
C ALA A 46 -0.69 -6.15 3.46
N ALA A 47 -1.49 -5.08 3.45
CA ALA A 47 -2.94 -5.17 3.36
C ALA A 47 -3.53 -4.12 2.42
N ALA A 48 -4.67 -4.45 1.83
CA ALA A 48 -5.47 -3.53 1.02
C ALA A 48 -6.31 -2.59 1.91
N TYR A 49 -6.49 -1.35 1.46
CA TYR A 49 -7.40 -0.38 2.07
C TYR A 49 -8.13 0.46 1.02
N HIS A 50 -9.46 0.34 0.97
CA HIS A 50 -10.29 1.20 0.14
C HIS A 50 -11.73 1.27 0.63
N ALA A 51 -12.51 2.23 0.11
CA ALA A 51 -13.88 2.48 0.51
C ALA A 51 -14.87 1.32 0.25
N GLY A 52 -14.47 0.30 -0.52
CA GLY A 52 -15.27 -0.92 -0.71
C GLY A 52 -15.15 -1.95 0.43
N LEU A 53 -14.22 -1.77 1.36
CA LEU A 53 -14.09 -2.67 2.52
C LEU A 53 -15.09 -2.29 3.59
N GLU A 54 -15.56 -3.28 4.34
CA GLU A 54 -16.38 -3.03 5.53
C GLU A 54 -15.63 -2.19 6.56
N ASN A 55 -16.38 -1.40 7.34
CA ASN A 55 -15.81 -0.48 8.32
C ASN A 55 -14.91 -1.18 9.35
N HIS A 56 -15.30 -2.38 9.79
CA HIS A 56 -14.53 -3.14 10.77
C HIS A 56 -13.18 -3.61 10.20
N ILE A 57 -13.14 -4.02 8.92
CA ILE A 57 -11.89 -4.39 8.22
C ILE A 57 -10.98 -3.17 8.06
N ARG A 58 -11.55 -2.02 7.68
CA ARG A 58 -10.79 -0.77 7.56
C ARG A 58 -10.16 -0.37 8.90
N ALA A 59 -10.90 -0.50 9.99
CA ALA A 59 -10.41 -0.23 11.35
C ALA A 59 -9.27 -1.18 11.73
N ASP A 60 -9.42 -2.48 11.49
CA ASP A 60 -8.40 -3.49 11.78
C ASP A 60 -7.09 -3.26 10.99
N VAL A 61 -7.18 -2.97 9.69
CA VAL A 61 -6.00 -2.63 8.86
C VAL A 61 -5.31 -1.38 9.39
N GLN A 62 -6.08 -0.35 9.74
CA GLN A 62 -5.53 0.90 10.27
C GLN A 62 -4.85 0.69 11.64
N GLU A 63 -5.43 -0.14 12.51
CA GLU A 63 -4.86 -0.48 13.81
C GLU A 63 -3.57 -1.28 13.67
N LYS A 64 -3.57 -2.35 12.87
CA LYS A 64 -2.39 -3.18 12.60
C LYS A 64 -1.26 -2.36 11.98
N PHE A 65 -1.57 -1.45 11.07
CA PHE A 65 -0.56 -0.55 10.51
C PHE A 65 0.02 0.40 11.56
N GLN A 66 -0.82 0.97 12.43
CA GLN A 66 -0.35 1.83 13.52
C GLN A 66 0.58 1.08 14.49
N ARG A 67 0.27 -0.18 14.81
CA ARG A 67 1.02 -1.04 15.74
C ARG A 67 2.27 -1.69 15.14
N ASP A 68 2.60 -1.44 13.87
CA ASP A 68 3.69 -2.09 13.12
C ASP A 68 3.48 -3.60 12.84
N ASP A 69 2.26 -4.12 13.03
CA ASP A 69 1.90 -5.48 12.63
C ASP A 69 1.78 -5.60 11.09
N LEU A 70 1.39 -4.51 10.44
CA LEU A 70 1.45 -4.35 8.98
C LEU A 70 2.61 -3.44 8.60
N GLN A 71 3.48 -3.94 7.72
CA GLN A 71 4.57 -3.15 7.16
C GLN A 71 4.02 -2.16 6.13
N ILE A 72 3.12 -2.60 5.25
CA ILE A 72 2.64 -1.79 4.13
C ILE A 72 1.12 -1.77 4.09
N VAL A 73 0.56 -0.59 3.85
CA VAL A 73 -0.82 -0.49 3.39
C VAL A 73 -0.85 -0.03 1.94
N VAL A 74 -1.51 -0.82 1.10
CA VAL A 74 -1.83 -0.45 -0.27
C VAL A 74 -3.23 0.15 -0.27
N ALA A 75 -3.39 1.35 -0.80
CA ALA A 75 -4.63 2.08 -0.65
C ALA A 75 -5.06 2.90 -1.86
N THR A 76 -6.35 3.20 -1.91
CA THR A 76 -6.86 4.34 -2.68
C THR A 76 -6.73 5.63 -1.85
N VAL A 77 -7.05 6.79 -2.45
CA VAL A 77 -7.12 8.09 -1.74
C VAL A 77 -8.04 8.11 -0.50
N ALA A 78 -8.85 7.07 -0.30
CA ALA A 78 -9.65 6.88 0.90
C ALA A 78 -8.82 6.69 2.19
N PHE A 79 -7.54 6.34 2.08
CA PHE A 79 -6.61 6.20 3.19
C PHE A 79 -5.83 7.51 3.35
N GLY A 80 -5.99 8.23 4.46
CA GLY A 80 -5.26 9.48 4.68
C GLY A 80 -5.89 10.40 5.73
N MET A 81 -7.23 10.44 5.79
CA MET A 81 -7.94 11.15 6.86
C MET A 81 -7.86 10.35 8.17
N GLY A 82 -6.80 10.54 8.96
CA GLY A 82 -6.72 10.04 10.34
C GLY A 82 -5.58 9.07 10.66
N ILE A 83 -4.59 8.89 9.79
CA ILE A 83 -3.41 8.09 10.12
C ILE A 83 -2.29 8.98 10.65
N ASN A 84 -2.06 8.91 11.96
CA ASN A 84 -0.95 9.56 12.63
C ASN A 84 0.08 8.50 13.06
N LYS A 85 0.77 7.92 12.07
CA LYS A 85 1.85 6.96 12.32
C LYS A 85 3.19 7.69 12.13
N PRO A 86 3.92 8.04 13.20
CA PRO A 86 5.14 8.85 13.10
C PRO A 86 6.27 8.13 12.37
N ASN A 87 6.20 6.80 12.26
CA ASN A 87 7.23 5.97 11.64
C ASN A 87 6.99 5.56 10.17
N VAL A 88 6.07 6.20 9.43
CA VAL A 88 5.92 5.97 7.98
C VAL A 88 7.16 6.49 7.22
N ARG A 89 7.88 5.62 6.51
CA ARG A 89 9.18 5.94 5.87
C ARG A 89 9.14 6.18 4.39
N PHE A 90 8.09 5.73 3.73
CA PHE A 90 7.89 6.00 2.32
C PHE A 90 6.41 6.04 1.97
N VAL A 91 6.13 6.82 0.92
CA VAL A 91 4.84 6.87 0.26
C VAL A 91 5.12 6.73 -1.23
N VAL A 92 4.46 5.75 -1.88
CA VAL A 92 4.59 5.52 -3.33
C VAL A 92 3.26 5.81 -3.99
N HIS A 93 3.25 6.62 -5.03
CA HIS A 93 2.12 6.74 -5.95
C HIS A 93 2.37 5.80 -7.13
N PHE A 94 1.75 4.62 -7.09
CA PHE A 94 1.99 3.57 -8.10
C PHE A 94 1.31 3.90 -9.43
N ASP A 95 0.19 4.60 -9.37
CA ASP A 95 -0.42 5.25 -10.52
C ASP A 95 -0.02 6.72 -10.52
N ASN A 96 0.13 7.31 -11.71
CA ASN A 96 0.32 8.74 -11.82
C ASN A 96 -0.84 9.45 -11.10
N PRO A 97 -0.58 10.40 -10.19
CA PRO A 97 -1.66 11.16 -9.58
C PRO A 97 -2.50 11.80 -10.70
N PRO A 98 -3.83 11.88 -10.54
CA PRO A 98 -4.66 12.56 -11.52
C PRO A 98 -4.10 13.98 -11.69
N GLN A 99 -3.72 14.31 -12.93
CA GLN A 99 -3.39 15.68 -13.30
C GLN A 99 -4.73 16.42 -13.34
N TYR A 100 -4.94 17.35 -12.41
CA TYR A 100 -6.04 18.30 -12.46
C TYR A 100 -5.70 19.41 -13.45
#